data_AF-T0Z255-F1
#
_entry.id   AF-T0Z255-F1
#
_cell.length_a   1.000
_cell.length_b   1.000
_cell.length_c   1.000
_cell.angle_alpha   90.00
_cell.angle_beta   90.00
_cell.angle_gamma   90.00
#
_symmetry.space_group_name_H-M   'P 1'
#
loop_
_entity.id
_entity.type
_entity.pdbx_description
1 polymer ?
#
loop_
_entity_poly.entity_id
_entity_poly.type
_entity_poly.pdbx_seq_one_letter_code
_entity_poly.pdbx_strand_id
1 'polypeptide(L)'
;MNPRLERLHAYPFERLARLTAGAAPPGRLEPIAMSIGEPRHAPPPMVLEALRANAYRLDTYPSTAGLPELRTACAAWLERRNGLPAGRIDPDTMVLPVNGTREALFAFLQAADRRPRRGAGGDAQSVLPDLRGRGAAGRRPPLPARDHGRQRLHAGARGGA
;
A
#
# COMPACT_ATOMS: atom_id res chain seq x y z
N MET A 1 -20.45 -22.86 7.88
CA MET A 1 -19.12 -22.20 7.84
C MET A 1 -18.85 -21.73 6.40
N ASN A 2 -17.98 -20.73 6.17
CA ASN A 2 -17.74 -20.18 4.82
C ASN A 2 -16.97 -21.18 3.93
N PRO A 3 -17.55 -21.70 2.82
CA PRO A 3 -16.94 -22.77 2.01
C PRO A 3 -15.66 -22.32 1.30
N ARG A 4 -15.39 -21.00 1.21
CA ARG A 4 -14.13 -20.50 0.65
C ARG A 4 -12.92 -20.80 1.54
N LEU A 5 -13.12 -21.01 2.85
CA LEU A 5 -12.04 -21.33 3.78
C LEU A 5 -11.45 -22.71 3.53
N GLU A 6 -12.24 -23.65 3.03
CA GLU A 6 -11.81 -25.02 2.68
C GLU A 6 -10.79 -25.05 1.54
N ARG A 7 -10.69 -23.95 0.77
CA ARG A 7 -9.74 -23.79 -0.33
C ARG A 7 -8.38 -23.27 0.12
N LEU A 8 -8.23 -22.88 1.38
CA LEU A 8 -6.95 -22.43 1.92
C LEU A 8 -6.06 -23.64 2.19
N HIS A 9 -4.80 -23.55 1.77
CA HIS A 9 -3.81 -24.58 2.05
C HIS A 9 -3.20 -24.37 3.44
N ALA A 10 -2.82 -25.48 4.08
CA ALA A 10 -2.01 -25.43 5.29
C ALA A 10 -0.69 -24.70 5.04
N TYR A 11 -0.12 -24.10 6.09
CA TYR A 11 1.14 -23.39 5.95
C TYR A 11 2.27 -24.34 5.51
N PRO A 12 3.23 -23.87 4.69
CA PRO A 12 4.33 -24.71 4.20
C PRO A 12 5.17 -25.37 5.31
N PHE A 13 5.36 -24.71 6.45
CA PHE A 13 6.15 -25.26 7.56
C PHE A 13 5.43 -26.42 8.26
N GLU A 14 4.09 -26.42 8.35
CA GLU A 14 3.32 -27.55 8.89
C GLU A 14 3.41 -28.76 7.95
N ARG A 15 3.41 -28.50 6.64
CA ARG A 15 3.65 -29.53 5.63
C ARG A 15 5.06 -30.11 5.78
N LEU A 16 6.07 -29.27 5.98
CA LEU A 16 7.44 -29.75 6.22
C LEU A 16 7.55 -30.57 7.50
N ALA A 17 6.98 -30.09 8.61
CA ALA A 17 6.99 -30.79 9.90
C ALA A 17 6.38 -32.20 9.79
N ARG A 18 5.29 -32.37 9.04
CA ARG A 18 4.69 -33.68 8.77
C ARG A 18 5.60 -34.59 7.93
N LEU A 19 6.28 -34.03 6.93
CA LEU A 19 7.19 -34.80 6.07
C LEU A 19 8.45 -35.26 6.81
N THR A 20 8.91 -34.50 7.79
CA THR A 20 10.07 -34.84 8.62
C THR A 20 9.70 -35.57 9.91
N ALA A 21 8.42 -35.84 10.14
CA ALA A 21 7.97 -36.54 11.33
C ALA A 21 8.59 -37.95 11.38
N GLY A 22 9.34 -38.24 12.46
CA GLY A 22 10.04 -39.52 12.64
C GLY A 22 11.46 -39.57 12.07
N ALA A 23 11.93 -38.51 11.39
CA ALA A 23 13.34 -38.41 11.01
C ALA A 23 14.18 -38.09 12.26
N ALA A 24 15.02 -39.02 12.68
CA ALA A 24 15.97 -38.81 13.77
C ALA A 24 17.32 -38.33 13.20
N PRO A 25 17.79 -37.13 13.54
CA PRO A 25 19.15 -36.74 13.23
C PRO A 25 20.14 -37.65 13.98
N PRO A 26 21.39 -37.82 13.49
CA PRO A 26 22.40 -38.58 14.21
C PRO A 26 22.56 -38.00 15.62
N GLY A 27 22.44 -38.84 16.66
CA GLY A 27 22.35 -38.39 18.07
C GLY A 27 23.55 -37.64 18.65
N ARG A 28 24.58 -37.38 17.84
CA ARG A 28 25.75 -36.57 18.17
C ARG A 28 25.71 -35.15 17.56
N LEU A 29 24.67 -34.82 16.80
CA LEU A 29 24.54 -33.54 16.09
C LEU A 29 23.22 -32.86 16.44
N GLU A 30 23.30 -31.57 16.76
CA GLU A 30 22.14 -30.73 16.96
C GLU A 30 21.46 -30.37 15.62
N PRO A 31 20.12 -30.40 15.54
CA PRO A 31 19.40 -30.01 14.34
C PRO A 31 19.57 -28.52 14.01
N ILE A 32 19.87 -28.20 12.75
CA ILE A 32 19.92 -26.80 12.27
C ILE A 32 18.63 -26.47 11.52
N ALA A 33 17.77 -25.68 12.14
CA ALA A 33 16.51 -25.24 11.53
C ALA A 33 16.74 -24.07 10.56
N MET A 34 16.79 -24.36 9.25
CA MET A 34 16.90 -23.35 8.18
C MET A 34 15.58 -23.13 7.41
N SER A 35 14.48 -23.73 7.87
CA SER A 35 13.20 -23.77 7.16
C SER A 35 12.24 -22.63 7.52
N ILE A 36 12.52 -21.89 8.59
CA ILE A 36 11.64 -20.84 9.12
C ILE A 36 12.32 -19.48 8.94
N GLY A 37 11.68 -18.57 8.20
CA GLY A 37 12.17 -17.22 7.93
C GLY A 37 11.90 -16.20 9.04
N GLU A 38 11.93 -16.61 10.31
CA GLU A 38 11.73 -15.71 11.45
C GLU A 38 13.09 -15.14 11.92
N PRO A 39 13.22 -13.82 12.10
CA PRO A 39 14.45 -13.23 12.60
C PRO A 39 14.76 -13.73 14.02
N ARG A 40 16.00 -14.16 14.25
CA ARG A 40 16.48 -14.64 15.57
C ARG A 40 17.25 -13.58 16.36
N HIS A 41 17.60 -12.47 15.73
CA HIS A 41 18.34 -11.39 16.38
C HIS A 41 17.42 -10.59 17.30
N ALA A 42 17.97 -10.13 18.42
CA ALA A 42 17.26 -9.21 19.29
C ALA A 42 16.88 -7.92 18.52
N PRO A 43 15.69 -7.35 18.78
CA PRO A 43 15.33 -6.05 18.22
C PRO A 43 16.36 -4.97 18.62
N PRO A 44 16.66 -3.99 17.75
CA PRO A 44 17.57 -2.90 18.08
C PRO A 44 17.10 -2.13 19.33
N PRO A 45 17.97 -1.89 20.34
CA PRO A 45 17.58 -1.24 21.60
C PRO A 45 16.89 0.12 21.41
N MET A 46 17.35 0.90 20.43
CA MET A 46 16.76 2.21 20.10
C MET A 46 15.25 2.14 19.84
N VAL A 47 14.76 1.07 19.20
CA VAL A 47 13.32 0.90 18.92
C VAL A 47 12.56 0.60 20.21
N LEU A 48 13.12 -0.26 21.07
CA LEU A 48 12.51 -0.62 22.35
C LEU A 48 12.42 0.58 23.29
N GLU A 49 13.47 1.41 23.35
CA GLU A 49 13.46 2.63 24.15
C GLU A 49 12.46 3.66 23.64
N ALA A 50 12.36 3.86 22.32
CA ALA A 50 11.37 4.76 21.74
C ALA A 50 9.92 4.32 22.05
N LEU A 51 9.65 3.01 22.03
CA LEU A 51 8.35 2.45 22.42
C LEU A 51 8.06 2.69 23.91
N ARG A 52 9.02 2.38 24.79
CA ARG A 52 8.88 2.60 26.24
C ARG A 52 8.60 4.06 26.57
N ALA A 53 9.36 4.97 25.97
CA ALA A 53 9.21 6.41 26.18
C ALA A 53 7.85 6.96 25.74
N ASN A 54 7.13 6.27 24.85
CA ASN A 54 5.84 6.70 24.30
C ASN A 54 4.65 5.81 24.72
N ALA A 55 4.84 4.85 25.62
CA ALA A 55 3.80 3.90 26.04
C ALA A 55 2.58 4.58 26.70
N TYR A 56 2.74 5.78 27.25
CA TYR A 56 1.65 6.56 27.85
C TYR A 56 0.57 6.99 26.84
N ARG A 57 0.83 6.90 25.52
CA ARG A 57 -0.08 7.31 24.44
C ARG A 57 -1.01 6.20 23.95
N LEU A 58 -0.95 5.02 24.58
CA LEU A 58 -1.72 3.82 24.17
C LEU A 58 -3.22 3.90 24.51
N ASP A 59 -3.63 4.92 25.26
CA ASP A 59 -5.03 5.18 25.64
C ASP A 59 -5.86 5.83 24.52
N THR A 60 -5.21 6.26 23.44
CA THR A 60 -5.83 7.04 22.37
C THR A 60 -5.85 6.23 21.07
N TYR A 61 -6.99 6.25 20.38
CA TYR A 61 -7.09 5.65 19.05
C TYR A 61 -6.33 6.50 18.01
N PRO A 62 -5.36 5.92 17.28
CA PRO A 62 -4.65 6.65 16.24
C PRO A 62 -5.54 6.89 15.02
N SER A 63 -5.20 7.91 14.22
CA SER A 63 -5.84 8.12 12.92
C SER A 63 -5.52 6.96 11.97
N THR A 64 -6.46 6.61 11.08
CA THR A 64 -6.25 5.56 10.08
C THR A 64 -5.12 5.89 9.10
N ALA A 65 -4.91 7.19 8.81
CA ALA A 65 -3.79 7.63 7.99
C ALA A 65 -2.44 7.50 8.71
N GLY A 66 -2.43 7.31 10.03
CA GLY A 66 -1.24 7.35 10.85
C GLY A 66 -0.70 8.75 11.08
N LEU A 67 0.38 8.83 11.86
CA LEU A 67 1.02 10.09 12.25
C LEU A 67 1.74 10.73 11.04
N PRO A 68 1.61 12.06 10.82
CA PRO A 68 2.37 12.77 9.78
C PRO A 68 3.88 12.55 9.88
N GLU A 69 4.42 12.52 11.10
CA GLU A 69 5.85 12.35 11.35
C GLU A 69 6.35 10.97 10.91
N LEU A 70 5.53 9.93 11.13
CA LEU A 70 5.84 8.57 10.68
C LEU A 70 5.85 8.48 9.15
N ARG A 71 4.85 9.06 8.49
CA ARG A 71 4.75 9.04 7.03
C ARG A 71 5.92 9.79 6.38
N THR A 72 6.28 10.96 6.91
CA THR A 72 7.46 11.72 6.48
C THR A 72 8.76 10.94 6.70
N ALA A 73 8.92 10.28 7.84
CA ALA A 73 10.10 9.46 8.12
C ALA A 73 10.23 8.27 7.14
N CYS A 74 9.10 7.61 6.81
CA CYS A 74 9.06 6.54 5.81
C CYS A 74 9.42 7.04 4.40
N ALA A 75 8.86 8.17 3.97
CA ALA A 75 9.18 8.79 2.67
C ALA A 75 10.68 9.11 2.57
N ALA A 76 11.23 9.79 3.58
CA ALA A 76 12.65 10.12 3.62
C ALA A 76 13.55 8.88 3.66
N TRP A 77 13.15 7.82 4.35
CA TRP A 77 13.88 6.54 4.35
C TRP A 77 13.88 5.90 2.95
N LEU A 78 12.74 5.89 2.26
CA LEU A 78 12.63 5.36 0.89
C LEU A 78 13.54 6.11 -0.08
N GLU A 79 13.57 7.44 0.01
CA GLU A 79 14.43 8.28 -0.82
C GLU A 79 15.91 7.99 -0.59
N ARG A 80 16.37 7.97 0.67
CA ARG A 80 17.76 7.65 1.01
C ARG A 80 18.14 6.22 0.63
N ARG A 81 17.26 5.24 0.89
CA ARG A 81 17.55 3.82 0.66
C ARG A 81 17.72 3.49 -0.81
N ASN A 82 16.95 4.15 -1.67
CA ASN A 82 16.89 3.86 -3.11
C ASN A 82 17.52 4.95 -3.99
N GLY A 83 18.11 6.01 -3.40
CA GLY A 83 18.74 7.09 -4.15
C GLY A 83 17.75 7.93 -4.96
N LEU A 84 16.53 8.13 -4.46
CA LEU A 84 15.52 8.96 -5.14
C LEU A 84 15.78 10.45 -4.86
N PRO A 85 15.42 11.35 -5.78
CA PRO A 85 15.47 12.79 -5.52
C PRO A 85 14.65 13.17 -4.28
N ALA A 86 15.11 14.18 -3.54
CA ALA A 86 14.39 14.67 -2.36
C ALA A 86 13.00 15.19 -2.75
N GLY A 87 11.98 14.82 -1.96
CA GLY A 87 10.58 15.19 -2.22
C GLY A 87 9.94 14.41 -3.36
N ARG A 88 10.57 13.32 -3.82
CA ARG A 88 9.99 12.43 -4.84
C ARG A 88 8.84 11.60 -4.29
N ILE A 89 8.86 11.30 -2.99
CA ILE A 89 7.79 10.55 -2.32
C ILE A 89 6.96 11.52 -1.50
N ASP A 90 5.70 11.73 -1.90
CA ASP A 90 4.75 12.54 -1.13
C ASP A 90 4.19 11.71 0.04
N PRO A 91 4.49 12.08 1.31
CA PRO A 91 4.03 11.32 2.48
C PRO A 91 2.52 11.36 2.68
N ASP A 92 1.82 12.34 2.11
CA ASP A 92 0.37 12.48 2.27
C ASP A 92 -0.44 11.64 1.29
N THR A 93 0.12 11.34 0.13
CA THR A 93 -0.59 10.63 -0.95
C THR A 93 0.01 9.26 -1.29
N MET A 94 1.28 9.02 -0.94
CA MET A 94 2.01 7.81 -1.35
C MET A 94 2.43 6.92 -0.18
N VAL A 95 2.15 7.30 1.07
CA VAL A 95 2.56 6.51 2.25
C VAL A 95 1.35 6.25 3.15
N LEU A 96 1.09 4.97 3.43
CA LEU A 96 0.10 4.52 4.40
C LEU A 96 0.75 3.52 5.38
N PRO A 97 0.88 3.87 6.67
CA PRO A 97 1.35 2.93 7.69
C PRO A 97 0.35 1.78 7.88
N VAL A 98 0.87 0.58 8.13
CA VAL A 98 0.08 -0.65 8.24
C VAL A 98 0.59 -1.53 9.37
N ASN A 99 -0.30 -2.30 9.99
CA ASN A 99 -0.01 -3.23 11.09
C ASN A 99 0.59 -4.54 10.58
N GLY A 100 1.67 -4.43 9.81
CA GLY A 100 2.34 -5.56 9.18
C GLY A 100 1.88 -5.81 7.74
N THR A 101 2.79 -6.42 6.98
CA THR A 101 2.67 -6.58 5.53
C THR A 101 1.59 -7.57 5.13
N ARG A 102 1.30 -8.59 5.96
CA ARG A 102 0.26 -9.60 5.69
C ARG A 102 -1.13 -8.96 5.57
N GLU A 103 -1.48 -8.12 6.52
CA GLU A 103 -2.78 -7.43 6.55
C GLU A 103 -2.88 -6.42 5.41
N ALA A 104 -1.80 -5.69 5.15
CA ALA A 104 -1.73 -4.72 4.07
C ALA A 104 -1.96 -5.38 2.70
N LEU A 105 -1.26 -6.48 2.41
CA LEU A 105 -1.42 -7.23 1.16
C LEU A 105 -2.85 -7.79 1.02
N PHE A 106 -3.39 -8.35 2.09
CA PHE A 106 -4.77 -8.83 2.09
C PHE A 106 -5.75 -7.70 1.78
N ALA A 107 -5.71 -6.60 2.53
CA ALA A 107 -6.62 -5.47 2.35
C ALA A 107 -6.48 -4.82 0.97
N PHE A 108 -5.24 -4.66 0.49
CA PHE A 108 -4.95 -4.10 -0.83
C PHE A 108 -5.55 -4.95 -1.96
N LEU A 109 -5.36 -6.27 -1.92
CA LEU A 109 -5.94 -7.17 -2.91
C LEU A 109 -7.46 -7.12 -2.90
N GLN A 110 -8.08 -7.05 -1.71
CA GLN A 110 -9.54 -6.94 -1.57
C GLN A 110 -10.06 -5.61 -2.14
N ALA A 111 -9.31 -4.52 -2.00
CA ALA A 111 -9.67 -3.21 -2.56
C ALA A 111 -9.43 -3.12 -4.07
N ALA A 112 -8.39 -3.80 -4.59
CA ALA A 112 -8.03 -3.79 -6.00
C ALA A 112 -8.84 -4.80 -6.84
N ASP A 113 -9.42 -5.83 -6.22
CA ASP A 113 -10.21 -6.85 -6.92
C ASP A 113 -11.52 -6.27 -7.46
N ARG A 114 -11.59 -6.12 -8.79
CA ARG A 114 -12.75 -5.58 -9.51
C ARG A 114 -13.75 -6.65 -9.92
N ARG A 115 -13.56 -7.92 -9.54
CA ARG A 115 -14.51 -8.97 -9.89
C ARG A 115 -15.89 -8.60 -9.34
N PRO A 116 -16.95 -8.66 -10.16
CA PRO A 116 -18.29 -8.37 -9.67
C PRO A 116 -18.57 -9.32 -8.52
N ARG A 117 -19.11 -8.78 -7.42
CA ARG A 117 -19.55 -9.59 -6.29
C ARG A 117 -20.56 -10.59 -6.84
N ARG A 118 -20.14 -11.84 -7.03
CA ARG A 118 -21.08 -12.93 -7.29
C ARG A 118 -21.94 -13.00 -6.04
N GLY A 119 -23.16 -12.50 -6.16
CA GLY A 119 -24.16 -12.55 -5.11
C GLY A 119 -24.19 -13.97 -4.56
N ALA A 120 -24.15 -14.08 -3.23
CA ALA A 120 -24.78 -15.24 -2.63
C ALA A 120 -26.21 -15.26 -3.18
N GLY A 121 -26.64 -16.38 -3.77
CA GLY A 121 -28.02 -16.51 -4.21
C GLY A 121 -28.95 -16.16 -3.03
N GLY A 122 -29.88 -15.24 -3.28
CA GLY A 122 -30.82 -14.72 -2.29
C GLY A 122 -30.76 -13.20 -2.20
N ASP A 123 -31.66 -12.55 -2.94
CA ASP A 123 -32.15 -11.18 -2.80
C ASP A 123 -31.61 -10.36 -1.61
N ALA A 124 -30.56 -9.59 -1.88
CA ALA A 124 -30.26 -8.39 -1.11
C ALA A 124 -30.00 -7.29 -2.12
N GLN A 125 -31.05 -6.51 -2.41
CA GLN A 125 -30.93 -5.23 -3.08
C GLN A 125 -29.81 -4.44 -2.41
N SER A 126 -28.78 -4.09 -3.19
CA SER A 126 -27.71 -3.23 -2.72
C SER A 126 -28.28 -1.85 -2.45
N VAL A 127 -28.69 -1.58 -1.21
CA VAL A 127 -28.98 -0.22 -0.73
C VAL A 127 -27.64 0.46 -0.46
N LEU A 128 -26.87 0.71 -1.52
CA LEU A 128 -25.88 1.79 -1.47
C LEU A 128 -26.60 3.04 -1.99
N PRO A 129 -26.78 4.08 -1.17
CA PRO A 129 -27.33 5.33 -1.68
C PRO A 129 -26.39 5.88 -2.75
N ASP A 130 -26.97 6.15 -3.92
CA ASP A 130 -26.30 6.81 -5.02
C ASP A 130 -25.84 8.21 -4.56
N LEU A 131 -24.54 8.36 -4.31
CA LEU A 131 -23.93 9.64 -3.99
C LEU A 131 -23.70 10.51 -5.25
N ARG A 132 -24.19 10.12 -6.43
CA ARG A 132 -24.16 10.94 -7.65
C ARG A 132 -25.46 11.71 -7.84
N GLY A 133 -25.82 12.53 -6.85
CA GLY A 133 -27.12 13.20 -6.90
C GLY A 133 -27.31 14.44 -6.04
N ARG A 134 -26.27 15.23 -5.71
CA ARG A 134 -26.46 16.59 -5.15
C ARG A 134 -25.33 17.53 -5.58
N GLY A 135 -25.64 18.54 -6.40
CA GLY A 135 -24.75 19.69 -6.58
C GLY A 135 -24.73 20.35 -7.97
N ALA A 136 -25.77 21.14 -8.26
CA ALA A 136 -25.76 22.38 -9.03
C ALA A 136 -25.19 22.43 -10.48
N ALA A 137 -26.14 22.70 -11.38
CA ALA A 137 -25.98 23.36 -12.67
C ALA A 137 -24.85 24.42 -12.74
N GLY A 138 -23.93 24.21 -13.67
CA GLY A 138 -22.98 25.22 -14.15
C GLY A 138 -22.55 24.83 -15.56
N ARG A 139 -23.15 25.47 -16.57
CA ARG A 139 -22.83 25.26 -18.00
C ARG A 139 -21.33 25.50 -18.22
N ARG A 140 -20.59 24.49 -18.71
CA ARG A 140 -19.25 24.68 -19.28
C ARG A 140 -19.40 25.40 -20.65
N PRO A 141 -18.70 26.50 -20.92
CA PRO A 141 -18.63 27.05 -22.27
C PRO A 141 -17.73 26.18 -23.16
N PRO A 142 -17.97 26.13 -24.49
CA PRO A 142 -17.15 25.35 -25.41
C PRO A 142 -15.76 25.97 -25.59
N LEU A 143 -14.74 25.10 -25.65
CA LEU A 143 -13.36 25.47 -25.98
C LEU A 143 -13.28 25.97 -27.44
N PRO A 144 -12.56 27.07 -27.75
CA PRO A 144 -12.39 27.51 -29.12
C PRO A 144 -11.49 26.55 -29.91
N ALA A 145 -11.88 26.34 -31.18
CA ALA A 145 -11.19 25.49 -32.14
C ALA A 145 -9.76 25.97 -32.39
N ARG A 146 -8.82 25.02 -32.45
CA ARG A 146 -7.42 25.28 -32.84
C ARG A 146 -7.37 25.64 -34.32
N ASP A 147 -7.13 26.91 -34.61
CA ASP A 147 -6.80 27.38 -35.95
C ASP A 147 -5.35 26.97 -36.30
N HIS A 148 -5.19 26.30 -37.44
CA HIS A 148 -3.87 25.99 -38.03
C HIS A 148 -3.55 27.07 -39.06
N GLY A 149 -3.21 28.26 -38.56
CA GLY A 149 -2.76 29.40 -39.35
C GLY A 149 -1.26 29.32 -39.66
N ARG A 150 -0.94 29.00 -40.93
CA ARG A 150 0.37 29.14 -41.56
C ARG A 150 0.84 30.62 -41.60
N GLN A 151 2.12 30.82 -41.28
CA GLN A 151 3.10 31.75 -41.85
C GLN A 151 2.69 33.21 -42.16
N ARG A 152 3.41 34.18 -41.57
CA ARG A 152 3.99 35.31 -42.34
C ARG A 152 5.35 35.74 -41.78
N LEU A 153 6.33 35.74 -42.69
CA LEU A 153 7.68 36.27 -42.56
C LEU A 153 7.63 37.81 -42.54
N HIS A 154 8.40 38.43 -41.65
CA HIS A 154 8.65 39.87 -41.68
C HIS A 154 9.68 40.19 -42.77
N ALA A 155 9.23 40.84 -43.85
CA ALA A 155 10.07 41.59 -44.77
C ALA A 155 9.97 43.08 -44.41
N GLY A 156 11.00 43.60 -43.74
CA GLY A 156 11.22 45.04 -43.56
C GLY A 156 12.25 45.49 -44.59
N ALA A 157 11.83 46.32 -45.54
CA ALA A 157 12.71 46.89 -46.55
C ALA A 157 12.53 48.41 -46.61
N ARG A 158 13.69 49.09 -46.79
CA ARG A 158 13.94 50.48 -47.23
C ARG A 158 13.85 51.54 -46.11
N GLY A 159 14.78 52.47 -45.94
CA GLY A 159 16.00 52.84 -46.68
C GLY A 159 16.30 54.33 -46.48
N GLY A 160 17.59 54.69 -46.36
CA GLY A 160 18.17 55.98 -46.77
C GLY A 160 18.00 57.22 -45.87
N ALA A 161 19.08 57.58 -45.16
CA ALA A 161 19.79 58.86 -45.25
C ALA A 161 21.13 58.74 -44.51
#